data_AF-A0A920W8U6-F1
#
_entry.id   AF-A0A920W8U6-F1
#
_cell.length_a   1.000
_cell.length_b   1.000
_cell.length_c   1.000
_cell.angle_alpha   90.00
_cell.angle_beta   90.00
_cell.angle_gamma   90.00
#
_symmetry.space_group_name_H-M   'P 1'
#
loop_
_entity.id
_entity.type
_entity.pdbx_description
1 polymer ?
#
loop_
_entity_poly.entity_id
_entity_poly.type
_entity_poly.pdbx_seq_one_letter_code
_entity_poly.pdbx_strand_id
1 'polypeptide(L)' 'MQIGAIFPQTEIGSDPGAIKEYAQAAEGLGYSHLFIADHVLGADDKHHEHVVGSPYTHESIMHEPFR' A
#
# COMPACT_ATOMS: atom_id res chain seq x y z
N MET A 1 0.30 -8.90 23.77
CA MET A 1 -0.09 -7.73 22.96
C MET A 1 0.26 -8.06 21.52
N GLN A 2 -0.64 -7.81 20.56
CA GLN A 2 -0.37 -8.02 19.13
C GLN A 2 -0.13 -6.67 18.48
N ILE A 3 0.94 -6.57 17.69
CA ILE A 3 1.34 -5.34 17.00
C ILE A 3 1.28 -5.61 15.50
N GLY A 4 0.74 -4.67 14.73
CA GLY A 4 0.72 -4.74 13.28
C GLY A 4 1.64 -3.71 12.64
N ALA A 5 1.94 -3.90 11.36
CA ALA A 5 2.61 -2.91 10.51
C ALA A 5 1.70 -2.50 9.34
N ILE A 6 1.86 -1.25 8.89
CA ILE A 6 1.21 -0.74 7.69
C ILE A 6 2.11 -1.07 6.51
N PHE A 7 1.54 -1.75 5.51
CA PHE A 7 2.25 -2.02 4.26
C PHE A 7 2.53 -0.71 3.52
N PRO A 8 3.79 -0.46 3.09
CA PRO A 8 4.16 0.70 2.28
C PRO A 8 3.44 0.63 0.93
N GLN A 9 2.38 1.42 0.79
CA GLN A 9 1.42 1.31 -0.29
C GLN A 9 2.03 1.71 -1.63
N THR A 10 2.50 2.96 -1.71
CA THR A 10 3.03 3.54 -2.93
C THR A 10 4.55 3.49 -2.98
N GLU A 11 5.21 3.29 -1.84
CA GLU A 11 6.67 3.36 -1.71
C GLU A 11 7.38 2.07 -2.13
N ILE A 12 6.73 0.91 -2.05
CA ILE A 12 7.38 -0.40 -2.28
C ILE A 12 7.59 -0.74 -3.77
N GLY A 13 6.93 0.00 -4.68
CA GLY A 13 6.94 -0.31 -6.11
C GLY A 13 6.17 -1.58 -6.46
N SER A 14 6.41 -2.17 -7.64
CA SER A 14 5.59 -3.27 -8.18
C SER A 14 6.27 -4.64 -8.27
N ASP A 15 7.45 -4.82 -7.66
CA ASP A 15 8.18 -6.10 -7.71
C ASP A 15 7.59 -7.12 -6.72
N PRO A 16 7.01 -8.25 -7.19
CA PRO A 16 6.46 -9.28 -6.31
C PRO A 16 7.51 -9.91 -5.38
N GLY A 17 8.78 -9.94 -5.79
CA GLY A 17 9.90 -10.39 -4.96
C GLY A 17 10.08 -9.50 -3.73
N ALA A 18 10.19 -8.18 -3.95
CA ALA A 18 10.30 -7.19 -2.88
C ALA A 18 9.10 -7.19 -1.93
N ILE A 19 7.87 -7.34 -2.44
CA ILE A 19 6.64 -7.42 -1.64
C ILE A 19 6.67 -8.64 -0.71
N LYS A 20 7.07 -9.80 -1.26
CA LYS A 20 7.23 -11.03 -0.48
C LYS A 20 8.31 -10.87 0.59
N GLU A 21 9.47 -10.33 0.24
CA GLU A 21 10.57 -10.10 1.18
C GLU A 21 10.15 -9.18 2.32
N TYR A 22 9.41 -8.10 2.04
CA TYR A 22 8.84 -7.22 3.06
C TYR A 22 7.91 -7.99 4.01
N ALA A 23 6.96 -8.76 3.47
CA ALA A 23 5.99 -9.49 4.29
C ALA A 23 6.68 -10.52 5.20
N GLN A 24 7.65 -11.26 4.67
CA GLN A 24 8.44 -12.23 5.44
C GLN A 24 9.34 -11.56 6.48
N ALA A 25 9.92 -10.40 6.17
CA ALA A 25 10.71 -9.64 7.13
C ALA A 25 9.84 -9.10 8.27
N ALA A 26 8.64 -8.59 7.98
CA ALA A 26 7.69 -8.14 8.99
C ALA A 26 7.27 -9.28 9.91
N GLU A 27 6.98 -10.46 9.36
CA GLU A 27 6.71 -11.68 10.13
C GLU A 27 7.91 -12.06 11.01
N GLY A 28 9.13 -12.08 10.46
CA GLY A 28 10.36 -12.40 11.18
C GLY A 28 10.70 -11.43 12.33
N LEU A 29 10.24 -10.18 12.23
CA LEU A 29 10.36 -9.17 13.28
C LEU A 29 9.29 -9.31 14.39
N GLY A 30 8.33 -10.22 14.22
CA GLY A 30 7.29 -10.53 15.21
C GLY A 30 6.01 -9.70 15.07
N TYR A 31 5.80 -8.99 13.95
CA TYR A 31 4.51 -8.37 13.69
C TYR A 31 3.45 -9.44 13.44
N SER A 32 2.28 -9.26 14.07
CA SER A 32 1.18 -10.21 14.00
C SER A 32 0.22 -9.94 12.85
N HIS A 33 0.22 -8.72 12.31
CA HIS A 33 -0.74 -8.25 11.31
C HIS A 33 -0.06 -7.32 10.30
N LEU A 34 -0.48 -7.39 9.04
CA LEU A 34 -0.20 -6.39 8.02
C LEU A 34 -1.51 -5.72 7.61
N PHE A 35 -1.53 -4.40 7.61
CA PHE A 35 -2.63 -3.61 7.07
C PHE A 35 -2.30 -3.16 5.65
N ILE A 36 -3.22 -3.41 4.72
CA ILE A 36 -3.14 -2.95 3.32
C ILE A 36 -4.43 -2.18 3.03
N ALA A 37 -4.29 -0.96 2.51
CA ALA A 37 -5.43 -0.20 2.01
C ALA A 37 -5.75 -0.67 0.59
N ASP A 38 -7.00 -1.07 0.36
CA ASP A 38 -7.46 -1.46 -0.97
C ASP A 38 -8.19 -0.28 -1.63
N HIS A 39 -7.75 0.07 -2.84
CA HIS A 39 -8.36 1.09 -3.69
C HIS A 39 -8.25 0.67 -5.15
N VAL A 40 -9.39 0.25 -5.73
CA VAL A 40 -9.46 -0.19 -7.13
C VAL A 40 -9.11 0.93 -8.12
N LEU A 41 -9.46 2.18 -7.81
CA LEU A 41 -9.14 3.35 -8.61
C LEU A 41 -8.69 4.50 -7.70
N GLY A 42 -7.59 5.15 -8.07
CA GLY A 42 -7.23 6.45 -7.50
C GLY A 42 -7.99 7.59 -8.19
N ALA A 43 -8.02 8.76 -7.54
CA ALA A 43 -8.67 9.94 -8.09
C ALA A 43 -7.68 10.82 -8.88
N ASP A 44 -8.15 11.40 -9.99
CA ASP A 44 -7.44 12.45 -10.73
C ASP A 44 -7.77 13.83 -10.13
N ASP A 45 -6.74 14.53 -9.67
CA ASP A 45 -6.87 15.82 -9.01
C ASP A 45 -7.35 16.92 -9.96
N LYS A 46 -7.22 16.74 -11.28
CA LYS A 46 -7.79 17.63 -12.31
C LYS A 46 -9.32 17.61 -12.35
N HIS A 47 -9.94 16.55 -11.82
CA HIS A 47 -11.38 16.33 -11.88
C HIS A 47 -12.04 16.24 -10.49
N HIS A 48 -11.24 16.11 -9.42
CA HIS A 48 -11.73 15.87 -8.06
C HIS A 48 -11.06 16.81 -7.05
N GLU A 49 -11.69 17.95 -6.75
CA GLU A 49 -11.11 18.97 -5.85
C GLU A 49 -10.77 18.46 -4.44
N HIS A 50 -11.53 17.49 -3.92
CA HIS A 50 -11.34 16.94 -2.58
C HIS A 50 -10.05 16.10 -2.41
N VAL A 51 -9.34 15.77 -3.50
CA VAL A 51 -8.06 15.04 -3.46
C VAL A 51 -6.86 15.89 -3.86
N VAL A 52 -7.05 17.18 -4.11
CA VAL A 52 -5.95 18.08 -4.47
C VAL A 52 -4.94 18.14 -3.32
N GLY A 53 -3.67 17.85 -3.64
CA GLY A 53 -2.59 17.77 -2.65
C GLY A 53 -2.53 16.43 -1.88
N SER A 54 -3.29 15.43 -2.30
CA SER A 54 -3.17 14.07 -1.77
C SER A 54 -1.75 13.50 -2.00
N PRO A 55 -1.21 12.71 -1.05
CA PRO A 55 0.10 12.06 -1.22
C PRO A 55 0.12 10.97 -2.30
N TYR A 56 -1.05 10.57 -2.82
CA TYR A 56 -1.21 9.61 -3.91
C TYR A 56 -2.39 9.99 -4.82
N THR A 57 -2.32 9.59 -6.09
CA THR A 57 -3.29 9.91 -7.15
C THR A 57 -3.66 8.64 -7.94
N HIS A 58 -4.50 8.78 -8.97
CA HIS A 58 -4.77 7.70 -9.93
C HIS A 58 -3.55 7.16 -10.68
N GLU A 59 -2.43 7.89 -10.70
CA GLU A 59 -1.17 7.46 -11.31
C GLU A 59 -0.28 6.66 -10.33
N SER A 60 -0.63 6.64 -9.05
CA SER A 60 0.12 5.92 -8.03
C SER A 60 -0.12 4.41 -8.12
N ILE A 61 0.93 3.63 -7.94
CA ILE A 61 0.84 2.17 -7.86
C ILE A 61 0.24 1.82 -6.49
N MET A 62 -0.86 1.06 -6.50
CA MET A 62 -1.50 0.50 -5.32
C MET A 62 -1.66 -1.00 -5.54
N HIS A 63 -1.40 -1.79 -4.50
CA HIS A 63 -1.48 -3.25 -4.56
C HIS A 63 -2.86 -3.71 -4.13
N GLU A 64 -3.64 -4.27 -5.06
CA GLU A 64 -4.95 -4.85 -4.76
C GLU A 64 -4.82 -6.34 -4.40
N PRO A 65 -5.58 -6.87 -3.41
CA PRO A 65 -5.44 -8.27 -2.97
C PRO A 65 -5.78 -9.31 -4.04
N PHE A 66 -6.43 -8.90 -5.13
CA PHE A 66 -7.01 -9.78 -6.14
C PHE A 66 -6.36 -9.69 -7.52
N ARG A 67 -5.29 -8.90 -7.70
CA ARG A 67 -4.57 -8.80 -8.97
C ARG A 67 -3.11 -8.39 -8.83
#